data_AF-A0A2X3GD08-F1
#
_entry.id   AF-A0A2X3GD08-F1
#
_cell.length_a   1.000
_cell.length_b   1.000
_cell.length_c   1.000
_cell.angle_alpha   90.00
_cell.angle_beta   90.00
_cell.angle_gamma   90.00
#
_symmetry.space_group_name_H-M   'P 1'
#
loop_
_entity.id
_entity.type
_entity.pdbx_description
1 polymer ?
#
loop_
_entity_poly.entity_id
_entity_poly.type
_entity_poly.pdbx_seq_one_letter_code
_entity_poly.pdbx_strand_id
1 'polypeptide(L)'
;MVVVVPEHGGALKGDKMQVSGLRDIPSPSITNVPTAVKFFGMKAPHEGAPIIIDQPSSYLAVSELVVRALDGKMFSEDSVNWQQYVANLPQSAAVSENANAIVIQYQGKPYVQLNGGSWVPYPQ
;
A
#
# COMPACT_ATOMS: atom_id res chain seq x y z
N MET A 1 -18.31 4.03 3.83
CA MET A 1 -17.00 3.43 3.48
C MET A 1 -15.95 4.10 4.34
N VAL A 2 -15.09 3.32 5.01
CA VAL A 2 -13.96 3.82 5.78
C VAL A 2 -12.69 3.28 5.14
N VAL A 3 -11.70 4.15 4.94
CA VAL A 3 -10.38 3.79 4.43
C VAL A 3 -9.35 4.17 5.47
N VAL A 4 -8.49 3.22 5.84
CA VAL A 4 -7.34 3.43 6.72
C VAL A 4 -6.09 3.35 5.87
N VAL A 5 -5.35 4.45 5.75
CA VAL A 5 -4.10 4.57 4.98
C VAL A 5 -3.04 5.22 5.87
N PRO A 6 -2.08 4.45 6.42
CA PRO A 6 -0.95 5.03 7.14
C PRO A 6 -0.07 5.87 6.20
N GLU A 7 0.54 6.93 6.73
CA GLU A 7 1.48 7.75 5.98
C GLU A 7 2.76 6.97 5.65
N HIS A 8 3.37 6.39 6.68
CA HIS A 8 4.54 5.52 6.61
C HIS A 8 4.71 4.79 7.96
N GLY A 9 5.65 3.85 8.03
CA GLY A 9 6.06 3.17 9.26
C GLY A 9 6.92 4.05 10.17
N GLY A 10 6.90 3.77 11.47
CA GLY A 10 7.64 4.54 12.47
C GLY A 10 9.12 4.18 12.62
N ALA A 11 9.68 3.34 11.74
CA ALA A 11 11.04 2.80 11.85
C ALA A 11 11.32 2.15 13.23
N LEU A 12 10.32 1.51 13.84
CA LEU A 12 10.41 0.95 15.20
C LEU A 12 11.56 -0.06 15.33
N LYS A 13 11.76 -0.88 14.28
CA LYS A 13 12.93 -1.73 14.11
C LYS A 13 13.84 -1.09 13.06
N GLY A 14 15.08 -0.79 13.45
CA GLY A 14 16.11 -0.35 12.52
C GLY A 14 16.69 -1.48 11.67
N ASP A 15 17.57 -1.13 10.75
CA ASP A 15 18.30 -2.03 9.87
C ASP A 15 19.79 -1.62 9.77
N LYS A 16 20.48 -2.18 8.78
CA LYS A 16 21.92 -1.96 8.58
C LYS A 16 22.28 -0.56 8.10
N MET A 17 21.35 0.17 7.48
CA MET A 17 21.56 1.54 7.00
C MET A 17 21.05 2.57 7.98
N GLN A 18 19.95 2.28 8.67
CA GLN A 18 19.29 3.23 9.56
C GLN A 18 18.92 2.60 10.90
N VAL A 19 19.38 3.23 11.99
CA VAL A 19 18.99 2.81 13.35
C VAL A 19 17.51 3.08 13.60
N SER A 20 16.95 2.43 14.63
CA SER A 20 15.55 2.62 15.04
C SER A 20 15.19 4.12 15.18
N GLY A 21 14.03 4.50 14.65
CA GLY A 21 13.51 5.87 14.65
C GLY A 21 14.00 6.76 13.51
N LEU A 22 15.10 6.40 12.81
CA LEU A 22 15.54 7.15 11.62
C LEU A 22 14.77 6.73 10.37
N ARG A 23 14.40 7.72 9.55
CA ARG A 23 13.57 7.55 8.35
C ARG A 23 14.01 8.44 7.18
N ASP A 24 15.29 8.81 7.16
CA ASP A 24 15.88 9.60 6.05
C ASP A 24 15.96 8.82 4.73
N ILE A 25 15.85 7.49 4.76
CA ILE A 25 15.74 6.65 3.56
C ILE A 25 14.37 5.97 3.65
N PRO A 26 13.52 6.09 2.61
CA PRO A 26 12.19 5.49 2.62
C PRO A 26 12.28 3.98 2.32
N SER A 27 12.84 3.22 3.26
CA SER A 27 13.13 1.79 3.09
C SER A 27 11.84 0.95 2.98
N PRO A 28 11.91 -0.27 2.41
CA PRO A 28 10.73 -1.11 2.22
C PRO A 28 9.99 -1.45 3.53
N SER A 29 10.70 -1.55 4.66
CA SER A 29 10.08 -1.80 5.97
C SER A 29 9.32 -0.59 6.52
N ILE A 30 9.65 0.62 6.06
CA ILE A 30 8.98 1.87 6.40
C ILE A 30 7.80 2.12 5.45
N THR A 31 7.92 1.81 4.16
CA THR A 31 6.91 2.19 3.17
C THR A 31 5.88 1.11 2.86
N ASN A 32 6.14 -0.15 3.25
CA ASN A 32 5.12 -1.20 3.20
C ASN A 32 4.15 -1.06 4.39
N VAL A 33 3.04 -0.38 4.17
CA VAL A 33 2.06 -0.02 5.21
C VAL A 33 0.75 -0.81 5.10
N PRO A 34 0.12 -1.18 6.24
CA PRO A 34 -1.18 -1.84 6.22
C PRO A 34 -2.27 -0.85 5.81
N THR A 35 -2.84 -1.05 4.62
CA THR A 35 -4.00 -0.28 4.13
C THR A 35 -5.26 -1.14 4.15
N ALA A 36 -6.37 -0.61 4.63
CA ALA A 36 -7.62 -1.35 4.75
C ALA A 36 -8.84 -0.53 4.34
N VAL A 37 -9.83 -1.21 3.75
CA VAL A 37 -11.14 -0.63 3.43
C VAL A 37 -12.21 -1.44 4.16
N LYS A 38 -13.15 -0.74 4.82
CA LYS A 38 -14.31 -1.35 5.46
C LYS A 38 -15.60 -0.65 5.07
N PHE A 39 -16.58 -1.43 4.65
CA PHE A 39 -17.94 -0.98 4.40
C PHE A 39 -18.81 -1.28 5.63
N PHE A 40 -19.70 -0.35 5.95
CA PHE A 40 -20.64 -0.43 7.06
C PHE A 40 -22.05 -0.10 6.52
N GLY A 41 -23.09 -0.62 7.18
CA GLY A 41 -24.47 -0.36 6.78
C GLY A 41 -24.88 -1.02 5.46
N MET A 42 -24.18 -2.09 5.05
CA MET A 42 -24.56 -2.86 3.87
C MET A 42 -25.70 -3.83 4.21
N LYS A 43 -26.62 -4.03 3.27
CA LYS A 43 -27.63 -5.09 3.34
C LYS A 43 -27.00 -6.48 3.30
N ALA A 44 -26.00 -6.68 2.44
CA ALA A 44 -25.23 -7.91 2.30
C ALA A 44 -23.74 -7.67 2.62
N PRO A 45 -23.34 -7.65 3.91
CA PRO A 45 -21.95 -7.46 4.29
C PRO A 45 -21.06 -8.65 3.89
N HIS A 46 -19.77 -8.40 3.65
CA HIS A 46 -18.79 -9.49 3.50
C HIS A 46 -18.69 -10.30 4.79
N GLU A 47 -18.77 -11.63 4.67
CA GLU A 47 -18.63 -12.56 5.79
C GLU A 47 -17.22 -13.20 5.82
N GLY A 48 -16.71 -13.44 7.03
CA GLY A 48 -15.43 -14.11 7.24
C GLY A 48 -14.22 -13.18 7.22
N ALA A 49 -13.07 -13.74 6.82
CA ALA A 49 -11.79 -13.03 6.83
C ALA A 49 -11.73 -11.93 5.75
N PRO A 50 -10.89 -10.89 5.95
CA PRO A 50 -10.66 -9.87 4.93
C PRO A 50 -10.18 -10.48 3.62
N ILE A 51 -10.59 -9.88 2.51
CA ILE A 51 -10.00 -10.20 1.20
C ILE A 51 -8.62 -9.57 1.14
N ILE A 52 -7.60 -10.40 0.95
CA ILE A 52 -6.20 -9.97 0.91
C ILE A 52 -5.84 -9.59 -0.52
N ILE A 53 -5.31 -8.37 -0.68
CA ILE A 53 -4.72 -7.90 -1.93
C ILE A 53 -3.21 -8.03 -1.78
N ASP A 54 -2.62 -8.99 -2.49
CA ASP A 54 -1.19 -9.31 -2.44
C ASP A 54 -0.38 -8.66 -3.57
N GLN A 55 -1.07 -8.03 -4.53
CA GLN A 55 -0.45 -7.34 -5.65
C GLN A 55 0.18 -6.01 -5.21
N PRO A 56 1.32 -5.60 -5.78
CA PRO A 56 1.94 -4.29 -5.52
C PRO A 56 0.94 -3.16 -5.75
N SER A 57 0.61 -2.44 -4.69
CA SER A 57 -0.47 -1.45 -4.67
C SER A 57 0.01 -0.14 -4.07
N SER A 58 -0.60 0.96 -4.52
CA SER A 58 -0.40 2.30 -3.95
C SER A 58 -1.73 3.06 -4.00
N TYR A 59 -1.70 4.37 -3.80
CA TYR A 59 -2.88 5.23 -3.66
C TYR A 59 -3.88 5.14 -4.83
N LEU A 60 -3.41 4.82 -6.04
CA LEU A 60 -4.30 4.67 -7.21
C LEU A 60 -5.32 3.54 -7.05
N ALA A 61 -4.94 2.44 -6.37
CA ALA A 61 -5.87 1.34 -6.08
C ALA A 61 -6.95 1.77 -5.08
N VAL A 62 -6.60 2.62 -4.11
CA VAL A 62 -7.57 3.21 -3.18
C VAL A 62 -8.56 4.09 -3.93
N SER A 63 -8.07 4.94 -4.85
CA SER A 63 -8.93 5.77 -5.67
C SER A 63 -9.89 4.95 -6.53
N GLU A 64 -9.42 3.85 -7.12
CA GLU A 64 -10.25 2.94 -7.91
C GLU A 64 -11.35 2.29 -7.06
N LEU A 65 -11.03 1.83 -5.84
CA LEU A 65 -12.03 1.27 -4.91
C LEU A 65 -13.11 2.31 -4.56
N VAL A 66 -12.72 3.56 -4.31
CA VAL A 66 -13.66 4.65 -4.07
C VAL A 66 -14.56 4.84 -5.29
N VAL A 67 -13.99 4.91 -6.50
CA VAL A 67 -14.75 5.07 -7.75
C VAL A 67 -15.78 3.96 -7.93
N ARG A 68 -15.41 2.70 -7.67
CA ARG A 68 -16.33 1.56 -7.75
C ARG A 68 -17.48 1.62 -6.75
N ALA A 69 -17.33 2.33 -5.63
CA ALA A 69 -18.35 2.49 -4.61
C ALA A 69 -19.21 3.77 -4.78
N LEU A 70 -18.92 4.62 -5.77
CA LEU A 70 -19.52 5.95 -5.90
C LEU A 70 -21.04 5.94 -6.08
N ASP A 71 -21.58 4.95 -6.81
CA ASP A 71 -23.03 4.89 -7.06
C ASP A 71 -23.84 4.39 -5.84
N GLY A 72 -23.16 3.90 -4.80
CA GLY A 72 -23.74 3.46 -3.55
C GLY A 72 -24.59 2.19 -3.64
N LYS A 73 -24.74 1.54 -4.81
CA LYS A 73 -25.65 0.39 -4.96
C LYS A 73 -25.26 -0.77 -4.06
N MET A 74 -23.96 -0.98 -3.85
CA MET A 74 -23.44 -2.05 -2.99
C MET A 74 -24.00 -2.04 -1.56
N PHE A 75 -24.52 -0.90 -1.06
CA PHE A 75 -25.11 -0.83 0.28
C PHE A 75 -26.54 -1.39 0.34
N SER A 76 -27.25 -1.45 -0.78
CA SER A 76 -28.66 -1.89 -0.85
C SER A 76 -28.89 -3.22 -1.56
N GLU A 77 -27.90 -3.73 -2.31
CA GLU A 77 -27.99 -5.00 -3.02
C GLU A 77 -28.15 -6.19 -2.07
N ASP A 78 -28.90 -7.22 -2.49
CA ASP A 78 -29.08 -8.48 -1.76
C ASP A 78 -27.81 -9.34 -1.75
N SER A 79 -26.88 -9.07 -2.66
CA SER A 79 -25.57 -9.72 -2.70
C SER A 79 -24.54 -8.80 -3.35
N VAL A 80 -23.28 -8.93 -2.92
CA VAL A 80 -22.15 -8.22 -3.53
C VAL A 80 -21.13 -9.23 -4.01
N ASN A 81 -20.77 -9.15 -5.29
CA ASN A 81 -19.68 -9.95 -5.84
C ASN A 81 -18.34 -9.32 -5.46
N TRP A 82 -17.82 -9.72 -4.30
CA TRP A 82 -16.60 -9.14 -3.75
C TRP A 82 -15.36 -9.46 -4.59
N GLN A 83 -15.29 -10.64 -5.19
CA GLN A 83 -14.18 -11.02 -6.08
C GLN A 83 -14.12 -10.08 -7.29
N GLN A 84 -15.26 -9.76 -7.90
CA GLN A 84 -15.33 -8.77 -8.98
C GLN A 84 -14.99 -7.37 -8.50
N TYR A 85 -15.46 -6.98 -7.31
CA TYR A 85 -15.21 -5.66 -6.74
C TYR A 85 -13.71 -5.38 -6.52
N VAL A 86 -12.92 -6.40 -6.16
CA VAL A 86 -11.46 -6.27 -5.96
C VAL A 86 -10.62 -6.72 -7.16
N ALA A 87 -11.24 -7.25 -8.21
CA ALA A 87 -10.51 -7.73 -9.38
C ALA A 87 -9.85 -6.58 -10.16
N ASN A 88 -8.68 -6.84 -10.74
CA ASN A 88 -8.00 -5.93 -11.67
C ASN A 88 -7.81 -4.51 -11.10
N LEU A 89 -7.49 -4.40 -9.81
CA LEU A 89 -7.07 -3.12 -9.24
C LEU A 89 -5.75 -2.68 -9.89
N PRO A 90 -5.54 -1.36 -10.11
CA PRO A 90 -4.32 -0.85 -10.69
C PRO A 90 -3.13 -1.16 -9.77
N GLN A 91 -2.11 -1.80 -10.34
CA GLN A 91 -0.87 -2.08 -9.64
C GLN A 91 0.09 -0.90 -9.73
N SER A 92 0.99 -0.77 -8.76
CA SER A 92 2.03 0.25 -8.75
C SER A 92 3.34 -0.37 -8.28
N ALA A 93 4.43 -0.10 -9.01
CA ALA A 93 5.75 -0.55 -8.60
C ALA A 93 6.13 0.07 -7.25
N ALA A 94 6.85 -0.69 -6.41
CA ALA A 94 7.34 -0.21 -5.13
C ALA A 94 8.52 0.76 -5.33
N VAL A 95 8.16 2.03 -5.52
CA VAL A 95 9.07 3.18 -5.62
C VAL A 95 8.74 4.12 -4.47
N SER A 96 9.75 4.59 -3.76
CA SER A 96 9.58 5.51 -2.63
C SER A 96 10.66 6.57 -2.65
N GLU A 97 10.27 7.82 -2.43
CA GLU A 97 11.14 8.98 -2.57
C GLU A 97 10.90 9.96 -1.43
N ASN A 98 11.98 10.61 -0.99
CA ASN A 98 11.95 11.86 -0.24
C ASN A 98 12.94 12.85 -0.86
N ALA A 99 13.17 14.00 -0.21
CA ALA A 99 14.02 15.05 -0.77
C ALA A 99 15.46 14.60 -1.14
N ASN A 100 15.99 13.57 -0.46
CA ASN A 100 17.40 13.20 -0.52
C ASN A 100 17.63 11.74 -0.91
N ALA A 101 16.58 10.92 -1.03
CA ALA A 101 16.72 9.48 -1.26
C ALA A 101 15.56 8.90 -2.08
N ILE A 102 15.91 8.01 -3.00
CA ILE A 102 14.98 7.20 -3.78
C ILE A 102 15.28 5.73 -3.52
N VAL A 103 14.24 4.94 -3.25
CA VAL A 103 14.32 3.49 -3.06
C VAL A 103 13.40 2.80 -4.07
N ILE A 104 13.92 1.76 -4.73
CA ILE A 104 13.16 0.93 -5.68
C ILE A 104 13.38 -0.55 -5.41
N GLN A 105 12.43 -1.38 -5.85
CA GLN A 105 12.64 -2.81 -6.05
C GLN A 105 13.04 -3.08 -7.50
N TYR A 106 14.20 -3.68 -7.72
CA TYR A 106 14.67 -4.05 -9.05
C TYR A 106 15.14 -5.51 -9.05
N GLN A 107 14.54 -6.35 -9.91
CA GLN A 107 14.81 -7.79 -9.98
C GLN A 107 14.74 -8.49 -8.60
N GLY A 108 13.74 -8.13 -7.79
CA GLY A 108 13.52 -8.69 -6.46
C GLY A 108 14.49 -8.24 -5.37
N LYS A 109 15.30 -7.21 -5.63
CA LYS A 109 16.25 -6.65 -4.67
C LYS A 109 16.01 -5.14 -4.47
N PRO A 110 16.08 -4.63 -3.24
CA PRO A 110 15.99 -3.20 -3.01
C PRO A 110 17.29 -2.48 -3.40
N TYR A 111 17.15 -1.33 -4.06
CA TYR A 111 18.24 -0.41 -4.37
C TYR A 111 17.90 0.97 -3.84
N VAL A 112 18.94 1.73 -3.48
CA VAL A 112 18.81 3.11 -3.03
C VAL A 112 19.72 4.03 -3.84
N GLN A 113 19.21 5.21 -4.18
CA GLN A 113 19.97 6.34 -4.67
C GLN A 113 19.89 7.45 -3.62
N LEU A 114 21.04 8.00 -3.24
CA LEU A 114 21.13 9.12 -2.28
C LEU A 114 21.62 10.38 -3.00
N ASN A 115 20.94 11.50 -2.82
CA ASN A 115 21.28 12.83 -3.32
C ASN A 115 21.65 12.85 -4.82
N GLY A 116 20.92 12.10 -5.64
CA GLY A 116 21.17 11.98 -7.09
C GLY A 116 22.46 11.23 -7.47
N GLY A 117 23.10 10.54 -6.52
CA GLY A 117 24.30 9.74 -6.74
C GLY A 117 24.06 8.45 -7.52
N SER A 118 24.98 7.50 -7.39
CA SER A 118 24.83 6.17 -8.00
C SER A 118 23.84 5.30 -7.22
N TRP A 119 23.15 4.41 -7.92
CA TRP A 119 22.35 3.36 -7.31
C TRP A 119 23.24 2.32 -6.63
N VAL A 120 22.94 2.00 -5.38
CA VAL A 120 23.61 0.93 -4.62
C VAL A 120 22.57 -0.04 -4.05
N PRO A 121 22.89 -1.33 -3.90
CA PRO A 121 22.01 -2.26 -3.21
C PRO A 121 21.70 -1.77 -1.80
N TYR A 122 20.44 -1.82 -1.39
CA TYR A 122 20.06 -1.54 -0.01
C TYR A 122 20.45 -2.75 0.86
N PRO A 123 21.32 -2.59 1.87
CA PRO A 123 21.73 -3.68 2.74
C PRO A 123 20.54 -4.21 3.55
N GLN A 124 20.26 -5.52 3.44
CA GLN A 124 19.24 -6.23 4.23
C GLN A 124 19.87 -6.89 5.46
#